data_AF-A0A1X2H2V5-F1
#
_entry.id   AF-A0A1X2H2V5-F1
#
_cell.length_a   1.000
_cell.length_b   1.000
_cell.length_c   1.000
_cell.angle_alpha   90.00
_cell.angle_beta   90.00
_cell.angle_gamma   90.00
#
_symmetry.space_group_name_H-M   'P 1'
#
loop_
_entity.id
_entity.type
_entity.pdbx_description
1 polymer ?
#
loop_
_entity_poly.entity_id
_entity_poly.type
_entity_poly.pdbx_seq_one_letter_code
_entity_poly.pdbx_strand_id
1 'polypeptide(L)'
;MLHTRRFGAFGLAIRKTLPERNLTMTDMQAVLPVLLNEQLSYPCQTQWHQLCKALLESSDPQLDPGSPDVPRLKSRLLTHVKENNLPYENIPMSRPFYRQMATTLEECQRRQGRLPDSLRTNPVPLLAMTNTHRIEQLEAEMTRLFSDPPSQDQLRHFLFEFLTPNDVRIFLRLRTTAGGQTLDVMPPSLDECLYAFSKVYVKASAKPSRVQQQHKLTVGAKALSKHWHRDQRTGFWGVCTGTEDAKNEHAERILVSILGDAVWINLHSLPHDETAYEIRQSQGYGVRWSKLAEGDWLFRGFLEPQMENGHSVGWRH
;
A
#
# COMPACT_ATOMS: atom_id res chain seq x y z
N MET A 1 -53.13 24.65 -41.24
CA MET A 1 -53.38 24.37 -39.80
C MET A 1 -52.58 23.14 -39.42
N LEU A 2 -51.38 23.34 -38.88
CA LEU A 2 -50.48 22.26 -38.46
C LEU A 2 -50.54 22.13 -36.94
N HIS A 3 -50.81 20.91 -36.48
CA HIS A 3 -50.85 20.52 -35.07
C HIS A 3 -49.44 20.53 -34.45
N THR A 4 -49.21 21.40 -33.47
CA THR A 4 -48.07 21.33 -32.56
C THR A 4 -48.50 20.67 -31.25
N ARG A 5 -47.96 19.48 -30.98
CA ARG A 5 -48.04 18.81 -29.66
C ARG A 5 -46.87 19.27 -28.79
N ARG A 6 -47.21 19.61 -27.54
CA ARG A 6 -46.30 19.93 -26.43
C ARG A 6 -45.53 18.69 -25.97
N PHE A 7 -44.22 18.85 -25.77
CA PHE A 7 -43.40 18.18 -24.75
C PHE A 7 -42.62 19.32 -24.07
N GLY A 8 -42.63 19.57 -22.77
CA GLY A 8 -42.55 18.62 -21.66
C GLY A 8 -41.16 18.79 -21.04
N ALA A 9 -41.08 19.58 -19.97
CA ALA A 9 -39.89 20.05 -19.24
C ALA A 9 -38.64 19.14 -19.25
N PHE A 10 -37.52 19.67 -19.78
CA PHE A 10 -36.18 19.21 -19.42
C PHE A 10 -35.76 19.90 -18.12
N GLY A 11 -35.55 19.10 -17.07
CA GLY A 11 -35.00 19.54 -15.80
C GLY A 11 -33.58 20.07 -15.98
N LEU A 12 -33.42 21.36 -15.70
CA LEU A 12 -32.14 22.01 -15.57
C LEU A 12 -31.46 21.47 -14.29
N ALA A 13 -30.53 20.53 -14.44
CA ALA A 13 -29.70 20.10 -13.33
C ALA A 13 -28.81 21.27 -12.90
N ILE A 14 -29.13 21.86 -11.76
CA ILE A 14 -28.37 22.93 -11.12
C ILE A 14 -26.97 22.38 -10.79
N ARG A 15 -25.95 22.75 -11.58
CA ARG A 15 -24.56 22.67 -11.16
C ARG A 15 -24.43 23.58 -9.94
N LYS A 16 -24.35 22.99 -8.75
CA LYS A 16 -23.86 23.71 -7.57
C LYS A 16 -22.38 23.97 -7.82
N THR A 17 -22.06 25.14 -8.35
CA THR A 17 -20.73 25.73 -8.25
C THR A 17 -20.43 25.88 -6.77
N LEU A 18 -19.42 25.14 -6.29
CA LEU A 18 -18.84 25.36 -4.97
C LEU A 18 -18.45 26.83 -4.83
N PRO A 19 -18.66 27.47 -3.68
CA PRO A 19 -18.24 28.85 -3.48
C PRO A 19 -16.73 28.94 -3.67
N GLU A 20 -16.29 29.93 -4.46
CA GLU A 20 -14.88 30.32 -4.64
C GLU A 20 -14.30 30.72 -3.28
N ARG A 21 -13.83 29.74 -2.51
CA ARG A 21 -12.84 29.97 -1.47
C ARG A 21 -11.50 30.02 -2.17
N ASN A 22 -10.72 31.06 -1.88
CA ASN A 22 -9.30 31.14 -2.22
C ASN A 22 -8.59 29.90 -1.64
N LEU A 23 -8.43 28.87 -2.47
CA LEU A 23 -7.68 27.65 -2.17
C LEU A 23 -6.20 27.96 -2.36
N THR A 24 -5.57 28.58 -1.36
CA THR A 24 -4.11 28.67 -1.30
C THR A 24 -3.56 27.38 -0.68
N MET A 25 -2.61 26.75 -1.38
CA MET A 25 -2.31 25.31 -1.32
C MET A 25 -3.55 24.45 -1.63
N THR A 26 -3.58 23.84 -2.80
CA THR A 26 -4.58 22.85 -3.18
C THR A 26 -4.59 21.76 -2.09
N ASP A 27 -5.62 21.76 -1.23
CA ASP A 27 -5.87 20.66 -0.31
C ASP A 27 -6.15 19.43 -1.17
N MET A 28 -5.10 18.65 -1.45
CA MET A 28 -5.18 17.53 -2.38
C MET A 28 -6.13 16.47 -1.83
N GLN A 29 -6.28 16.38 -0.51
CA GLN A 29 -7.24 15.48 0.13
C GLN A 29 -8.70 15.89 -0.17
N ALA A 30 -8.98 17.17 -0.32
CA ALA A 30 -10.29 17.67 -0.73
C ALA A 30 -10.52 17.58 -2.25
N VAL A 31 -9.49 17.86 -3.07
CA VAL A 31 -9.62 17.99 -4.53
C VAL A 31 -9.56 16.63 -5.25
N LEU A 32 -8.64 15.74 -4.89
CA LEU A 32 -8.50 14.44 -5.55
C LEU A 32 -9.79 13.61 -5.59
N PRO A 33 -10.56 13.42 -4.50
CA PRO A 33 -11.76 12.60 -4.59
C PRO A 33 -12.80 13.20 -5.54
N VAL A 34 -12.86 14.52 -5.71
CA VAL A 34 -13.73 15.17 -6.70
C VAL A 34 -13.28 14.80 -8.12
N LEU A 35 -12.00 15.00 -8.44
CA LEU A 35 -11.43 14.69 -9.76
C LEU A 35 -11.55 13.20 -10.11
N LEU A 36 -11.31 12.31 -9.16
CA LEU A 36 -11.45 10.86 -9.37
C LEU A 36 -12.91 10.47 -9.64
N ASN A 37 -13.89 11.05 -8.93
CA ASN A 37 -15.32 10.81 -9.17
C ASN A 37 -15.80 11.39 -10.51
N GLU A 38 -15.30 12.56 -10.90
CA GLU A 38 -15.55 13.12 -12.24
C GLU A 38 -15.04 12.16 -13.32
N GLN A 39 -13.84 11.60 -13.14
CA GLN A 39 -13.27 10.63 -14.09
C GLN A 39 -14.13 9.36 -14.21
N LEU A 40 -14.76 8.91 -13.12
CA LEU A 40 -15.71 7.79 -13.15
C LEU A 40 -17.00 8.07 -13.91
N SER A 41 -17.36 9.35 -14.10
CA SER A 41 -18.57 9.75 -14.81
C SER A 41 -18.43 9.67 -16.33
N TYR A 42 -17.20 9.54 -16.86
CA TYR A 42 -16.97 9.35 -18.29
C TYR A 42 -17.22 7.89 -18.69
N PRO A 43 -18.01 7.63 -19.75
CA PRO A 43 -18.34 6.29 -20.19
C PRO A 43 -17.16 5.64 -20.90
N CYS A 44 -16.24 5.05 -20.13
CA CYS A 44 -15.22 4.16 -20.69
C CYS A 44 -14.70 3.18 -19.64
N GLN A 45 -14.68 1.89 -19.97
CA GLN A 45 -14.03 0.83 -19.19
C GLN A 45 -12.50 0.90 -19.38
N THR A 46 -11.89 2.04 -19.06
CA THR A 46 -10.43 2.19 -19.10
C THR A 46 -9.78 1.63 -17.84
N GLN A 47 -8.47 1.37 -17.90
CA GLN A 47 -7.64 1.13 -16.72
C GLN A 47 -7.78 2.27 -15.70
N TRP A 48 -7.91 3.52 -16.16
CA TRP A 48 -8.17 4.68 -15.29
C TRP A 48 -9.48 4.56 -14.53
N HIS A 49 -10.55 4.07 -15.16
CA HIS A 49 -11.84 3.87 -14.49
C HIS A 49 -11.71 2.88 -13.33
N GLN A 50 -11.06 1.73 -13.57
CA GLN A 50 -10.83 0.71 -12.55
C GLN A 50 -9.94 1.25 -11.41
N LEU A 51 -8.87 1.95 -11.76
CA LEU A 51 -7.93 2.53 -10.81
C LEU A 51 -8.59 3.63 -9.95
N CYS A 52 -9.36 4.55 -10.54
CA CYS A 52 -10.10 5.57 -9.79
C CYS A 52 -11.07 4.94 -8.79
N LYS A 53 -11.79 3.88 -9.19
CA LYS A 53 -12.70 3.16 -8.30
C LYS A 53 -11.94 2.56 -7.11
N ALA A 54 -10.79 1.95 -7.35
CA ALA A 54 -9.99 1.32 -6.31
C ALA A 54 -9.29 2.33 -5.39
N LEU A 55 -8.86 3.49 -5.91
CA LEU A 55 -8.31 4.59 -5.12
C LEU A 55 -9.35 5.21 -4.16
N LEU A 56 -10.62 5.25 -4.58
CA LEU A 56 -11.75 5.81 -3.82
C LEU A 56 -12.36 4.82 -2.80
N GLU A 57 -12.07 3.53 -2.92
CA GLU A 57 -12.65 2.49 -2.07
C GLU A 57 -12.26 2.70 -0.60
N SER A 58 -13.26 2.99 0.23
CA SER A 58 -13.08 3.40 1.64
C SER A 58 -13.07 2.23 2.63
N SER A 59 -13.66 1.10 2.26
CA SER A 59 -13.75 -0.09 3.10
C SER A 59 -12.70 -1.12 2.72
N ASP A 60 -12.10 -1.76 3.72
CA ASP A 60 -11.43 -3.03 3.52
C ASP A 60 -12.45 -4.13 3.18
N PRO A 61 -12.05 -5.21 2.47
CA PRO A 61 -12.87 -6.40 2.32
C PRO A 61 -13.39 -6.87 3.68
N GLN A 62 -14.59 -7.46 3.74
CA GLN A 62 -15.18 -7.92 5.00
C GLN A 62 -14.20 -8.85 5.75
N LEU A 63 -13.57 -8.31 6.79
CA LEU A 63 -12.74 -9.07 7.71
C LEU A 63 -13.67 -9.85 8.64
N ASP A 64 -13.41 -11.14 8.82
CA ASP A 64 -14.22 -12.03 9.67
C ASP A 64 -14.44 -11.42 11.08
N PRO A 65 -15.66 -11.28 11.61
CA PRO A 65 -15.89 -10.74 12.97
C PRO A 65 -15.21 -11.54 14.10
N GLY A 66 -14.86 -12.82 13.88
CA GLY A 66 -14.02 -13.61 14.79
C GLY A 66 -12.52 -13.31 14.70
N SER A 67 -12.17 -12.25 13.96
CA SER A 67 -10.83 -11.83 13.59
C SER A 67 -9.92 -11.46 14.76
N PRO A 68 -8.59 -11.55 14.54
CA PRO A 68 -7.61 -10.86 15.36
C PRO A 68 -7.91 -9.38 15.59
N ASP A 69 -7.46 -8.86 16.73
CA ASP A 69 -7.55 -7.45 17.13
C ASP A 69 -6.60 -6.56 16.29
N VAL A 70 -7.01 -6.30 15.04
CA VAL A 70 -6.35 -5.37 14.11
C VAL A 70 -6.24 -3.95 14.69
N PRO A 71 -7.27 -3.37 15.33
CA PRO A 71 -7.15 -2.05 15.96
C PRO A 71 -6.02 -1.97 16.98
N ARG A 72 -5.83 -2.98 17.83
CA ARG A 72 -4.72 -3.03 18.79
C ARG A 72 -3.37 -3.03 18.08
N LEU A 73 -3.20 -3.82 17.02
CA LEU A 73 -1.93 -3.85 16.28
C LEU A 73 -1.63 -2.56 15.56
N LYS A 74 -2.65 -1.96 14.93
CA LYS A 74 -2.54 -0.64 14.31
C LYS A 74 -2.14 0.42 15.34
N SER A 75 -2.76 0.42 16.51
CA SER A 75 -2.40 1.30 17.63
C SER A 75 -0.94 1.11 18.06
N ARG A 76 -0.48 -0.14 18.22
CA ARG A 76 0.93 -0.45 18.54
C ARG A 76 1.89 0.07 17.49
N LEU A 77 1.55 -0.06 16.20
CA LEU A 77 2.36 0.49 15.11
C LEU A 77 2.44 2.02 15.19
N LEU A 78 1.32 2.70 15.36
CA LEU A 78 1.29 4.17 15.45
C LEU A 78 2.05 4.67 16.68
N THR A 79 1.96 3.97 17.82
CA THR A 79 2.75 4.25 19.02
C THR A 79 4.23 4.05 18.78
N HIS A 80 4.64 2.95 18.16
CA HIS A 80 6.03 2.68 17.83
C HIS A 80 6.62 3.77 16.91
N VAL A 81 5.89 4.16 15.87
CA VAL A 81 6.28 5.25 14.96
C VAL A 81 6.46 6.56 15.72
N LYS A 82 5.51 6.89 16.60
CA LYS A 82 5.57 8.11 17.42
C LYS A 82 6.76 8.11 18.37
N GLU A 83 6.96 7.02 19.10
CA GLU A 83 8.01 6.89 20.14
C GLU A 83 9.42 6.91 19.55
N ASN A 84 9.59 6.40 18.32
CA ASN A 84 10.87 6.34 17.63
C ASN A 84 11.08 7.49 16.64
N ASN A 85 10.14 8.46 16.60
CA ASN A 85 10.17 9.61 15.68
C ASN A 85 10.35 9.20 14.21
N LEU A 86 9.63 8.15 13.81
CA LEU A 86 9.70 7.60 12.46
C LEU A 86 8.75 8.36 11.51
N PRO A 87 9.05 8.44 10.21
CA PRO A 87 8.19 9.14 9.25
C PRO A 87 6.86 8.41 9.05
N TYR A 88 5.74 9.05 9.42
CA TYR A 88 4.38 8.49 9.26
C TYR A 88 4.06 8.16 7.80
N GLU A 89 4.63 8.89 6.87
CA GLU A 89 4.45 8.72 5.44
C GLU A 89 5.09 7.45 4.86
N ASN A 90 5.85 6.71 5.67
CA ASN A 90 6.44 5.42 5.28
C ASN A 90 5.62 4.21 5.78
N ILE A 91 4.62 4.45 6.65
CA ILE A 91 3.71 3.40 7.08
C ILE A 91 2.94 2.86 5.86
N PRO A 92 2.66 1.54 5.78
CA PRO A 92 1.81 1.00 4.73
C PRO A 92 0.44 1.69 4.65
N MET A 93 -0.03 1.85 3.43
CA MET A 93 -1.22 2.66 3.14
C MET A 93 -2.48 2.07 3.77
N SER A 94 -3.33 2.93 4.34
CA SER A 94 -4.72 2.57 4.66
C SER A 94 -5.66 3.01 3.54
N ARG A 95 -6.81 2.35 3.43
CA ARG A 95 -7.89 2.82 2.56
C ARG A 95 -8.53 4.10 3.13
N PRO A 96 -9.07 4.99 2.28
CA PRO A 96 -8.97 4.97 0.82
C PRO A 96 -7.60 5.44 0.31
N PHE A 97 -7.07 4.78 -0.72
CA PHE A 97 -5.70 4.98 -1.19
C PHE A 97 -5.43 6.34 -1.84
N TYR A 98 -6.47 7.05 -2.30
CA TYR A 98 -6.29 8.41 -2.81
C TYR A 98 -5.66 9.35 -1.76
N ARG A 99 -5.81 9.07 -0.45
CA ARG A 99 -5.20 9.87 0.60
C ARG A 99 -3.68 9.76 0.59
N GLN A 100 -3.13 8.58 0.33
CA GLN A 100 -1.68 8.44 0.17
C GLN A 100 -1.20 9.24 -1.05
N MET A 101 -1.96 9.17 -2.15
CA MET A 101 -1.66 9.95 -3.35
C MET A 101 -1.70 11.46 -3.08
N ALA A 102 -2.70 11.95 -2.35
CA ALA A 102 -2.80 13.34 -1.90
C ALA A 102 -1.57 13.74 -1.07
N THR A 103 -1.23 12.98 -0.04
CA THR A 103 -0.06 13.24 0.82
C THR A 103 1.23 13.30 0.01
N THR A 104 1.41 12.40 -0.95
CA THR A 104 2.61 12.40 -1.80
C THR A 104 2.64 13.62 -2.73
N LEU A 105 1.50 14.02 -3.32
CA LEU A 105 1.41 15.22 -4.15
C LEU A 105 1.65 16.51 -3.35
N GLU A 106 1.09 16.62 -2.14
CA GLU A 106 1.34 17.73 -1.21
C GLU A 106 2.80 17.83 -0.82
N GLU A 107 3.47 16.69 -0.61
CA GLU A 107 4.91 16.67 -0.39
C GLU A 107 5.69 17.15 -1.62
N CYS A 108 5.32 16.71 -2.82
CA CYS A 108 5.94 17.18 -4.06
C CYS A 108 5.75 18.69 -4.23
N GLN A 109 4.56 19.21 -3.92
CA GLN A 109 4.28 20.65 -3.96
C GLN A 109 5.18 21.42 -2.99
N ARG A 110 5.31 20.96 -1.73
CA ARG A 110 6.25 21.56 -0.75
C ARG A 110 7.70 21.50 -1.21
N ARG A 111 8.05 20.49 -2.00
CA ARG A 111 9.39 20.27 -2.59
C ARG A 111 9.54 20.86 -4.00
N GLN A 112 8.67 21.77 -4.42
CA GLN A 112 8.75 22.46 -5.73
C GLN A 112 8.79 21.48 -6.92
N GLY A 113 8.00 20.41 -6.82
CA GLY A 113 7.88 19.37 -7.84
C GLY A 113 8.84 18.20 -7.70
N ARG A 114 9.77 18.22 -6.73
CA ARG A 114 10.66 17.07 -6.49
C ARG A 114 9.93 15.96 -5.71
N LEU A 115 10.16 14.71 -6.11
CA LEU A 115 9.70 13.55 -5.38
C LEU A 115 10.43 13.43 -4.02
N PRO A 116 9.81 12.77 -3.03
CA PRO A 116 10.48 12.38 -1.79
C PRO A 116 11.79 11.62 -2.05
N ASP A 117 12.85 11.92 -1.29
CA ASP A 117 14.16 11.26 -1.46
C ASP A 117 14.08 9.75 -1.24
N SER A 118 13.14 9.30 -0.40
CA SER A 118 12.84 7.89 -0.23
C SER A 118 12.49 7.23 -1.56
N LEU A 119 11.73 7.88 -2.45
CA LEU A 119 11.36 7.32 -3.76
C LEU A 119 12.48 7.41 -4.81
N ARG A 120 13.45 8.31 -4.62
CA ARG A 120 14.60 8.49 -5.52
C ARG A 120 15.77 7.58 -5.19
N THR A 121 15.92 7.21 -3.93
CA THR A 121 17.02 6.36 -3.45
C THR A 121 16.59 4.90 -3.39
N ASN A 122 17.54 3.98 -3.53
CA ASN A 122 17.31 2.56 -3.30
C ASN A 122 18.13 2.12 -2.07
N PRO A 123 17.65 2.40 -0.85
CA PRO A 123 18.43 2.20 0.38
C PRO A 123 18.72 0.73 0.65
N VAL A 124 17.95 -0.19 0.05
CA VAL A 124 18.21 -1.62 0.10
C VAL A 124 18.55 -2.08 -1.32
N PRO A 125 19.79 -2.53 -1.60
CA PRO A 125 20.24 -2.88 -2.95
C PRO A 125 19.65 -4.22 -3.40
N LEU A 126 18.33 -4.25 -3.66
CA LEU A 126 17.58 -5.46 -3.97
C LEU A 126 17.42 -5.68 -5.47
N LEU A 127 16.72 -4.75 -6.10
CA LEU A 127 16.40 -4.74 -7.51
C LEU A 127 16.61 -3.32 -8.03
N ALA A 128 17.21 -3.20 -9.21
CA ALA A 128 17.36 -1.91 -9.86
C ALA A 128 15.98 -1.29 -10.15
N MET A 129 15.87 0.01 -9.90
CA MET A 129 14.71 0.78 -10.33
C MET A 129 14.74 0.91 -11.86
N THR A 130 13.62 0.61 -12.50
CA THR A 130 13.51 0.61 -13.98
C THR A 130 12.86 1.87 -14.54
N ASN A 131 12.39 2.78 -13.67
CA ASN A 131 11.62 3.96 -14.04
C ASN A 131 12.37 5.29 -13.78
N THR A 132 13.71 5.27 -13.65
CA THR A 132 14.50 6.47 -13.33
C THR A 132 14.25 7.62 -14.32
N HIS A 133 14.25 7.34 -15.63
CA HIS A 133 13.96 8.36 -16.63
C HIS A 133 12.52 8.89 -16.56
N ARG A 134 11.54 8.02 -16.25
CA ARG A 134 10.14 8.45 -16.08
C ARG A 134 9.98 9.33 -14.83
N ILE A 135 10.73 9.05 -13.77
CA ILE A 135 10.80 9.92 -12.58
C ILE A 135 11.28 11.32 -12.93
N GLU A 136 12.34 11.45 -13.74
CA GLU A 136 12.84 12.77 -14.17
C GLU A 136 11.78 13.56 -14.95
N GLN A 137 11.03 12.90 -15.84
CA GLN A 137 9.92 13.51 -16.56
C GLN A 137 8.79 13.96 -15.63
N LEU A 138 8.46 13.15 -14.63
CA LEU A 138 7.44 13.47 -13.63
C LEU A 138 7.83 14.68 -12.78
N GLU A 139 9.07 14.74 -12.31
CA GLU A 139 9.57 15.89 -11.54
C GLU A 139 9.57 17.16 -12.38
N ALA A 140 9.99 17.10 -13.65
CA ALA A 140 9.95 18.25 -14.55
C ALA A 140 8.50 18.76 -14.78
N GLU A 141 7.54 17.86 -14.93
CA GLU A 141 6.12 18.23 -15.04
C GLU A 141 5.59 18.81 -13.73
N MET A 142 5.89 18.20 -12.59
CA MET A 142 5.44 18.69 -11.29
C MET A 142 6.07 20.03 -10.92
N THR A 143 7.32 20.30 -11.33
CA THR A 143 7.94 21.63 -11.15
C THR A 143 7.19 22.70 -11.95
N ARG A 144 6.70 22.37 -13.16
CA ARG A 144 5.83 23.28 -13.93
C ARG A 144 4.44 23.42 -13.30
N LEU A 145 3.87 22.32 -12.82
CA LEU A 145 2.55 22.31 -12.19
C LEU A 145 2.51 23.12 -10.89
N PHE A 146 3.57 23.06 -10.09
CA PHE A 146 3.65 23.68 -8.77
C PHE A 146 4.45 24.98 -8.73
N SER A 147 4.84 25.55 -9.88
CA SER A 147 5.48 26.88 -9.92
C SER A 147 4.53 27.99 -9.46
N ASP A 148 3.23 27.79 -9.71
CA ASP A 148 2.12 28.54 -9.16
C ASP A 148 1.11 27.53 -8.56
N PRO A 149 0.23 27.94 -7.63
CA PRO A 149 -0.82 27.05 -7.15
C PRO A 149 -1.62 26.48 -8.33
N PRO A 150 -1.66 25.15 -8.51
CA PRO A 150 -2.28 24.57 -9.70
C PRO A 150 -3.79 24.73 -9.63
N SER A 151 -4.39 25.13 -10.75
CA SER A 151 -5.84 25.05 -10.91
C SER A 151 -6.30 23.59 -10.91
N GLN A 152 -7.58 23.37 -10.62
CA GLN A 152 -8.19 22.04 -10.70
C GLN A 152 -8.05 21.44 -12.11
N ASP A 153 -8.11 22.26 -13.16
CA ASP A 153 -7.95 21.82 -14.56
C ASP A 153 -6.50 21.40 -14.87
N GLN A 154 -5.51 22.14 -14.37
CA GLN A 154 -4.09 21.77 -14.51
C GLN A 154 -3.80 20.45 -13.79
N LEU A 155 -4.34 20.28 -12.59
CA LEU A 155 -4.21 19.02 -11.85
C LEU A 155 -4.92 17.88 -12.58
N ARG A 156 -6.12 18.11 -13.12
CA ARG A 156 -6.85 17.11 -13.92
C ARG A 156 -6.05 16.68 -15.15
N HIS A 157 -5.49 17.64 -15.88
CA HIS A 157 -4.64 17.38 -17.04
C HIS A 157 -3.41 16.55 -16.65
N PHE A 158 -2.72 16.94 -15.57
CA PHE A 158 -1.62 16.16 -15.02
C PHE A 158 -2.05 14.71 -14.73
N LEU A 159 -3.14 14.53 -14.00
CA LEU A 159 -3.59 13.21 -13.55
C LEU A 159 -4.06 12.28 -14.66
N PHE A 160 -4.78 12.78 -15.67
CA PHE A 160 -5.48 11.91 -16.62
C PHE A 160 -5.01 12.03 -18.06
N GLU A 161 -4.14 13.01 -18.37
CA GLU A 161 -3.57 13.19 -19.71
C GLU A 161 -2.05 13.03 -19.70
N PHE A 162 -1.35 13.43 -18.62
CA PHE A 162 0.10 13.26 -18.51
C PHE A 162 0.53 11.96 -17.82
N LEU A 163 -0.12 11.61 -16.69
CA LEU A 163 0.15 10.35 -16.02
C LEU A 163 -0.40 9.16 -16.82
N THR A 164 0.29 8.04 -16.71
CA THR A 164 -0.23 6.72 -17.04
C THR A 164 -0.77 6.06 -15.76
N PRO A 165 -1.69 5.07 -15.86
CA PRO A 165 -2.16 4.33 -14.69
C PRO A 165 -1.04 3.74 -13.83
N ASN A 166 0.09 3.34 -14.45
CA ASN A 166 1.24 2.80 -13.73
C ASN A 166 2.01 3.86 -12.93
N ASP A 167 1.98 5.13 -13.35
CA ASP A 167 2.66 6.21 -12.60
C ASP A 167 2.04 6.41 -11.21
N VAL A 168 0.77 6.04 -11.02
CA VAL A 168 0.08 6.08 -9.72
C VAL A 168 0.83 5.29 -8.64
N ARG A 169 1.58 4.24 -9.02
CA ARG A 169 2.44 3.47 -8.10
C ARG A 169 3.40 4.37 -7.32
N ILE A 170 3.97 5.37 -7.97
CA ILE A 170 4.92 6.31 -7.36
C ILE A 170 4.22 7.13 -6.28
N PHE A 171 3.01 7.62 -6.56
CA PHE A 171 2.21 8.39 -5.61
C PHE A 171 1.65 7.54 -4.46
N LEU A 172 1.55 6.22 -4.66
CA LEU A 172 1.29 5.21 -3.63
C LEU A 172 2.58 4.73 -2.93
N ARG A 173 3.73 5.38 -3.19
CA ARG A 173 5.05 5.07 -2.61
C ARG A 173 5.56 3.65 -2.87
N LEU A 174 5.08 3.02 -3.95
CA LEU A 174 5.56 1.74 -4.41
C LEU A 174 6.77 1.93 -5.31
N ARG A 175 7.73 1.01 -5.21
CA ARG A 175 8.84 0.92 -6.16
C ARG A 175 8.37 0.41 -7.52
N THR A 176 9.18 0.73 -8.52
CA THR A 176 9.06 0.16 -9.87
C THR A 176 10.39 -0.48 -10.21
N THR A 177 10.39 -1.81 -10.17
CA THR A 177 11.58 -2.65 -10.37
C THR A 177 11.35 -3.61 -11.53
N ALA A 178 12.39 -4.33 -11.94
CA ALA A 178 12.22 -5.51 -12.78
C ALA A 178 11.22 -6.49 -12.11
N GLY A 179 10.24 -6.99 -12.88
CA GLY A 179 9.15 -7.83 -12.37
C GLY A 179 8.04 -7.08 -11.62
N GLY A 180 8.08 -5.74 -11.57
CA GLY A 180 6.98 -4.92 -11.04
C GLY A 180 5.69 -5.16 -11.81
N GLN A 181 4.58 -5.30 -11.08
CA GLN A 181 3.26 -5.54 -11.65
C GLN A 181 2.53 -4.24 -12.04
N THR A 182 1.57 -4.31 -12.96
CA THR A 182 0.61 -3.23 -13.17
C THR A 182 -0.31 -3.09 -11.96
N LEU A 183 -1.03 -1.98 -11.83
CA LEU A 183 -2.04 -1.79 -10.77
C LEU A 183 -3.41 -2.41 -11.11
N ASP A 184 -3.44 -3.42 -11.97
CA ASP A 184 -4.65 -4.22 -12.19
C ASP A 184 -5.04 -4.97 -10.91
N VAL A 185 -4.05 -5.24 -10.05
CA VAL A 185 -4.23 -5.69 -8.66
C VAL A 185 -3.70 -4.60 -7.73
N MET A 186 -4.59 -4.00 -6.92
CA MET A 186 -4.16 -3.02 -5.91
C MET A 186 -3.37 -3.68 -4.77
N PRO A 187 -2.38 -2.97 -4.18
CA PRO A 187 -1.72 -3.43 -2.97
C PRO A 187 -2.73 -3.62 -1.82
N PRO A 188 -2.43 -4.48 -0.83
CA PRO A 188 -3.26 -4.59 0.37
C PRO A 188 -3.21 -3.27 1.16
N SER A 189 -4.29 -2.97 1.86
CA SER A 189 -4.26 -1.96 2.92
C SER A 189 -3.44 -2.45 4.12
N LEU A 190 -3.08 -1.53 5.01
CA LEU A 190 -2.49 -1.84 6.30
C LEU A 190 -3.37 -2.82 7.09
N ASP A 191 -4.69 -2.63 7.06
CA ASP A 191 -5.62 -3.43 7.84
C ASP A 191 -5.73 -4.85 7.24
N GLU A 192 -5.74 -4.99 5.90
CA GLU A 192 -5.60 -6.27 5.21
C GLU A 192 -4.29 -6.99 5.57
N CYS A 193 -3.17 -6.24 5.64
CA CYS A 193 -1.87 -6.77 6.04
C CYS A 193 -1.88 -7.32 7.48
N LEU A 194 -2.36 -6.50 8.43
CA LEU A 194 -2.43 -6.83 9.85
C LEU A 194 -3.39 -7.99 10.11
N TYR A 195 -4.51 -8.02 9.39
CA TYR A 195 -5.48 -9.10 9.45
C TYR A 195 -4.86 -10.43 8.99
N ALA A 196 -4.28 -10.45 7.79
CA ALA A 196 -3.68 -11.65 7.21
C ALA A 196 -2.54 -12.21 8.06
N PHE A 197 -1.74 -11.32 8.68
CA PHE A 197 -0.67 -11.69 9.60
C PHE A 197 -1.21 -12.37 10.86
N SER A 198 -2.29 -11.83 11.40
CA SER A 198 -2.77 -12.22 12.72
C SER A 198 -3.76 -13.39 12.68
N LYS A 199 -4.24 -13.82 11.51
CA LYS A 199 -5.14 -14.98 11.36
C LYS A 199 -4.61 -16.18 12.16
N VAL A 200 -5.50 -16.92 12.82
CA VAL A 200 -5.11 -18.16 13.51
C VAL A 200 -4.55 -19.13 12.49
N TYR A 201 -3.37 -19.68 12.77
CA TYR A 201 -2.74 -20.66 11.90
C TYR A 201 -3.51 -21.98 11.98
N VAL A 202 -4.05 -22.42 10.85
CA VAL A 202 -4.70 -23.72 10.70
C VAL A 202 -3.79 -24.64 9.89
N LYS A 203 -3.42 -25.79 10.48
CA LYS A 203 -2.62 -26.79 9.77
C LYS A 203 -3.52 -27.54 8.78
N ALA A 204 -3.15 -27.55 7.50
CA ALA A 204 -3.91 -28.18 6.42
C ALA A 204 -4.26 -29.68 6.62
N SER A 205 -3.51 -30.38 7.49
CA SER A 205 -3.70 -31.81 7.77
C SER A 205 -4.20 -32.10 9.20
N ALA A 206 -4.75 -31.11 9.91
CA ALA A 206 -5.21 -31.30 11.28
C ALA A 206 -6.47 -32.20 11.31
N LYS A 207 -6.39 -33.34 12.01
CA LYS A 207 -7.61 -34.11 12.36
C LYS A 207 -8.45 -33.29 13.34
N PRO A 208 -9.79 -33.35 13.29
CA PRO A 208 -10.63 -32.74 14.32
C PRO A 208 -10.23 -33.32 15.70
N SER A 209 -9.75 -32.46 16.60
CA SER A 209 -9.42 -32.87 17.97
C SER A 209 -10.71 -33.11 18.77
N ARG A 210 -10.75 -34.20 19.54
CA ARG A 210 -11.85 -34.48 20.50
C ARG A 210 -11.80 -33.56 21.73
N VAL A 211 -10.68 -32.87 21.96
CA VAL A 211 -10.50 -31.88 23.02
C VAL A 211 -10.42 -30.50 22.34
N GLN A 212 -11.40 -29.64 22.59
CA GLN A 212 -11.43 -28.24 22.13
C GLN A 212 -10.38 -27.37 22.84
N GLN A 213 -9.09 -27.73 22.76
CA GLN A 213 -8.08 -26.70 22.98
C GLN A 213 -8.04 -25.83 21.73
N GLN A 214 -8.64 -24.64 21.82
CA GLN A 214 -8.51 -23.62 20.78
C GLN A 214 -7.05 -23.21 20.70
N HIS A 215 -6.38 -23.65 19.64
CA HIS A 215 -5.08 -23.15 19.23
C HIS A 215 -5.22 -21.68 18.81
N LYS A 216 -4.31 -20.84 19.31
CA LYS A 216 -4.29 -19.38 19.13
C LYS A 216 -3.05 -18.89 18.39
N LEU A 217 -2.09 -19.76 18.08
CA LEU A 217 -0.89 -19.35 17.35
C LEU A 217 -1.28 -18.76 15.98
N THR A 218 -0.77 -17.57 15.68
CA THR A 218 -1.08 -16.86 14.43
C THR A 218 -0.22 -17.33 13.27
N VAL A 219 -0.63 -17.02 12.03
CA VAL A 219 0.18 -17.24 10.82
C VAL A 219 1.52 -16.51 10.95
N GLY A 220 1.51 -15.27 11.44
CA GLY A 220 2.71 -14.47 11.73
C GLY A 220 3.67 -15.15 12.70
N ALA A 221 3.17 -15.62 13.85
CA ALA A 221 3.99 -16.33 14.83
C ALA A 221 4.55 -17.65 14.28
N LYS A 222 3.72 -18.38 13.52
CA LYS A 222 4.16 -19.60 12.86
C LYS A 222 5.26 -19.32 11.84
N ALA A 223 5.16 -18.23 11.07
CA ALA A 223 6.21 -17.81 10.15
C ALA A 223 7.50 -17.49 10.92
N LEU A 224 7.45 -16.63 11.94
CA LEU A 224 8.64 -16.21 12.71
C LEU A 224 9.39 -17.43 13.31
N SER A 225 8.66 -18.45 13.78
CA SER A 225 9.27 -19.67 14.33
C SER A 225 10.23 -20.40 13.38
N LYS A 226 10.13 -20.15 12.06
CA LYS A 226 11.04 -20.71 11.04
C LYS A 226 12.32 -19.90 10.85
N HIS A 227 12.33 -18.62 11.26
CA HIS A 227 13.41 -17.67 10.98
C HIS A 227 14.43 -17.56 12.12
N TRP A 228 13.99 -17.69 13.38
CA TRP A 228 14.88 -17.66 14.55
C TRP A 228 16.10 -18.58 14.42
N HIS A 229 15.94 -19.81 13.91
CA HIS A 229 17.06 -20.76 13.76
C HIS A 229 18.07 -20.38 12.66
N ARG A 230 17.73 -19.42 11.80
CA ARG A 230 18.55 -18.99 10.66
C ARG A 230 19.41 -17.77 10.97
N ASP A 231 19.06 -17.04 12.02
CA ASP A 231 19.76 -15.86 12.50
C ASP A 231 20.75 -16.26 13.60
N GLN A 232 21.98 -16.53 13.19
CA GLN A 232 23.03 -17.02 14.07
C GLN A 232 23.93 -15.89 14.58
N ARG A 233 23.87 -14.70 13.96
CA ARG A 233 24.79 -13.60 14.25
C ARG A 233 24.12 -12.30 14.68
N THR A 234 23.01 -11.89 14.06
CA THR A 234 22.47 -10.54 14.27
C THR A 234 21.41 -10.51 15.37
N GLY A 235 20.74 -11.63 15.62
CA GLY A 235 19.70 -11.76 16.64
C GLY A 235 18.46 -10.92 16.36
N PHE A 236 18.31 -10.38 15.13
CA PHE A 236 17.18 -9.58 14.69
C PHE A 236 15.84 -10.26 14.95
N TRP A 237 15.71 -11.55 14.64
CA TRP A 237 14.45 -12.27 14.83
C TRP A 237 14.14 -12.57 16.29
N GLY A 238 15.15 -12.63 17.15
CA GLY A 238 15.01 -12.99 18.56
C GLY A 238 14.53 -14.43 18.81
N VAL A 239 14.50 -14.82 20.09
CA VAL A 239 14.15 -16.17 20.53
C VAL A 239 12.63 -16.37 20.49
N CYS A 240 12.14 -17.17 19.53
CA CYS A 240 10.71 -17.48 19.40
C CYS A 240 10.31 -18.76 20.19
N THR A 241 10.36 -18.69 21.53
CA THR A 241 9.99 -19.77 22.45
C THR A 241 8.84 -19.40 23.40
N GLY A 242 8.31 -20.37 24.15
CA GLY A 242 7.24 -20.14 25.12
C GLY A 242 5.84 -20.47 24.61
N THR A 243 4.83 -19.87 25.25
CA THR A 243 3.40 -20.04 24.95
C THR A 243 3.03 -19.48 23.57
N GLU A 244 1.86 -19.86 23.05
CA GLU A 244 1.37 -19.30 21.78
C GLU A 244 1.19 -17.78 21.87
N ASP A 245 0.67 -17.28 22.99
CA ASP A 245 0.50 -15.84 23.23
C ASP A 245 1.85 -15.11 23.23
N ALA A 246 2.88 -15.67 23.87
CA ALA A 246 4.22 -15.07 23.87
C ALA A 246 4.84 -15.04 22.46
N LYS A 247 4.64 -16.09 21.66
CA LYS A 247 5.10 -16.15 20.26
C LYS A 247 4.35 -15.17 19.36
N ASN A 248 3.03 -15.05 19.56
CA ASN A 248 2.20 -14.08 18.87
C ASN A 248 2.66 -12.66 19.17
N GLU A 249 2.80 -12.30 20.45
CA GLU A 249 3.27 -10.98 20.87
C GLU A 249 4.66 -10.66 20.33
N HIS A 250 5.57 -11.65 20.32
CA HIS A 250 6.90 -11.47 19.75
C HIS A 250 6.86 -11.21 18.24
N ALA A 251 6.08 -11.98 17.49
CA ALA A 251 5.93 -11.79 16.06
C ALA A 251 5.29 -10.44 15.72
N GLU A 252 4.32 -10.00 16.51
CA GLU A 252 3.71 -8.67 16.39
C GLU A 252 4.74 -7.56 16.63
N ARG A 253 5.64 -7.69 17.61
CA ARG A 253 6.73 -6.70 17.83
C ARG A 253 7.65 -6.60 16.61
N ILE A 254 8.05 -7.74 16.04
CA ILE A 254 8.89 -7.78 14.84
C ILE A 254 8.17 -7.14 13.65
N LEU A 255 6.89 -7.46 13.45
CA LEU A 255 6.08 -6.84 12.39
C LEU A 255 6.01 -5.33 12.56
N VAL A 256 5.67 -4.85 13.77
CA VAL A 256 5.55 -3.42 14.07
C VAL A 256 6.85 -2.67 13.78
N SER A 257 8.00 -3.22 14.16
CA SER A 257 9.30 -2.62 13.83
C SER A 257 9.52 -2.56 12.30
N ILE A 258 9.32 -3.67 11.58
CA ILE A 258 9.53 -3.68 10.12
C ILE A 258 8.60 -2.70 9.40
N LEU A 259 7.33 -2.61 9.81
CA LEU A 259 6.36 -1.71 9.19
C LEU A 259 6.60 -0.24 9.56
N GLY A 260 7.05 0.05 10.78
CA GLY A 260 7.39 1.41 11.22
C GLY A 260 8.66 1.93 10.58
N ASP A 261 9.66 1.06 10.40
CA ASP A 261 10.98 1.37 9.83
C ASP A 261 11.04 1.13 8.30
N ALA A 262 9.89 1.06 7.63
CA ALA A 262 9.83 0.73 6.20
C ALA A 262 10.56 1.79 5.35
N VAL A 263 11.45 1.34 4.47
CA VAL A 263 12.16 2.21 3.50
C VAL A 263 11.99 1.74 2.05
N TRP A 264 11.42 0.55 1.88
CA TRP A 264 11.20 -0.06 0.58
C TRP A 264 9.90 -0.83 0.60
N ILE A 265 8.98 -0.47 -0.30
CA ILE A 265 7.68 -1.11 -0.48
C ILE A 265 7.51 -1.38 -1.96
N ASN A 266 7.14 -2.61 -2.33
CA ASN A 266 6.94 -2.95 -3.74
C ASN A 266 5.83 -3.97 -3.94
N LEU A 267 5.23 -3.90 -5.13
CA LEU A 267 4.27 -4.86 -5.67
C LEU A 267 4.85 -5.47 -6.94
N HIS A 268 5.18 -6.76 -6.93
CA HIS A 268 5.91 -7.45 -8.00
C HIS A 268 5.47 -8.89 -8.15
N SER A 269 5.82 -9.53 -9.26
CA SER A 269 5.56 -10.96 -9.47
C SER A 269 6.63 -11.85 -8.89
N LEU A 270 6.18 -12.93 -8.26
CA LEU A 270 6.98 -14.14 -8.03
C LEU A 270 6.82 -15.08 -9.23
N PRO A 271 7.65 -16.14 -9.34
CA PRO A 271 7.41 -17.22 -10.29
C PRO A 271 5.98 -17.77 -10.17
N HIS A 272 5.40 -18.19 -11.31
CA HIS A 272 4.01 -18.66 -11.43
C HIS A 272 2.93 -17.56 -11.28
N ASP A 273 3.25 -16.33 -11.67
CA ASP A 273 2.32 -15.18 -11.74
C ASP A 273 1.64 -14.81 -10.40
N GLU A 274 2.26 -15.20 -9.29
CA GLU A 274 1.79 -14.81 -7.96
C GLU A 274 2.20 -13.36 -7.67
N THR A 275 1.23 -12.50 -7.35
CA THR A 275 1.51 -11.10 -7.01
C THR A 275 1.95 -11.01 -5.56
N ALA A 276 3.15 -10.50 -5.32
CA ALA A 276 3.72 -10.26 -4.00
C ALA A 276 3.74 -8.78 -3.65
N TYR A 277 3.26 -8.47 -2.44
CA TYR A 277 3.44 -7.19 -1.79
C TYR A 277 4.51 -7.34 -0.70
N GLU A 278 5.57 -6.56 -0.80
CA GLU A 278 6.77 -6.72 0.01
C GLU A 278 7.19 -5.39 0.62
N ILE A 279 7.50 -5.44 1.91
CA ILE A 279 7.96 -4.30 2.70
C ILE A 279 9.28 -4.68 3.36
N ARG A 280 10.26 -3.78 3.32
CA ARG A 280 11.54 -3.95 3.99
C ARG A 280 11.96 -2.69 4.73
N GLN A 281 12.63 -2.92 5.86
CA GLN A 281 13.35 -1.90 6.61
C GLN A 281 14.80 -1.77 6.11
N SER A 282 15.52 -0.76 6.61
CA SER A 282 16.82 -0.33 6.09
C SER A 282 17.92 -1.41 6.14
N GLN A 283 17.86 -2.33 7.09
CA GLN A 283 18.78 -3.47 7.18
C GLN A 283 18.42 -4.61 6.20
N GLY A 284 17.36 -4.46 5.41
CA GLY A 284 16.92 -5.44 4.43
C GLY A 284 15.97 -6.50 4.97
N TYR A 285 15.77 -6.63 6.28
CA TYR A 285 14.72 -7.48 6.83
C TYR A 285 13.34 -7.02 6.37
N GLY A 286 12.41 -7.96 6.19
CA GLY A 286 11.12 -7.62 5.62
C GLY A 286 10.00 -8.60 5.90
N VAL A 287 8.87 -8.30 5.29
CA VAL A 287 7.64 -9.07 5.32
C VAL A 287 7.01 -9.10 3.94
N ARG A 288 6.32 -10.20 3.62
CA ARG A 288 5.68 -10.41 2.33
C ARG A 288 4.26 -10.92 2.49
N TRP A 289 3.37 -10.35 1.69
CA TRP A 289 2.05 -10.89 1.40
C TRP A 289 1.96 -11.32 -0.05
N SER A 290 1.07 -12.25 -0.31
CA SER A 290 0.80 -12.78 -1.64
C SER A 290 -0.68 -12.75 -1.95
N LYS A 291 -1.02 -12.47 -3.20
CA LYS A 291 -2.37 -12.56 -3.72
C LYS A 291 -2.42 -13.62 -4.81
N LEU A 292 -3.31 -14.58 -4.61
CA LEU A 292 -3.76 -15.49 -5.67
C LEU A 292 -4.80 -14.74 -6.52
N ALA A 293 -4.94 -15.10 -7.80
CA ALA A 293 -5.64 -14.31 -8.84
C ALA A 293 -7.02 -13.71 -8.44
N GLU A 294 -7.72 -14.32 -7.48
CA GLU A 294 -9.04 -13.88 -7.00
C GLU A 294 -9.19 -13.95 -5.46
N GLY A 295 -8.08 -14.07 -4.73
CA GLY A 295 -8.07 -14.31 -3.29
C GLY A 295 -7.78 -13.08 -2.42
N ASP A 296 -8.00 -13.25 -1.12
CA ASP A 296 -7.47 -12.37 -0.08
C ASP A 296 -5.95 -12.25 -0.18
N TRP A 297 -5.41 -11.13 0.29
CA TRP A 297 -4.00 -11.04 0.61
C TRP A 297 -3.65 -11.99 1.76
N LEU A 298 -2.68 -12.86 1.54
CA LEU A 298 -2.21 -13.84 2.52
C LEU A 298 -0.83 -13.46 3.01
N PHE A 299 -0.59 -13.50 4.32
CA PHE A 299 0.76 -13.33 4.85
C PHE A 299 1.60 -14.55 4.47
N ARG A 300 2.65 -14.31 3.67
CA ARG A 300 3.52 -15.37 3.15
C ARG A 300 4.70 -15.65 4.07
N GLY A 301 5.25 -14.62 4.71
CA GLY A 301 6.30 -14.78 5.70
C GLY A 301 7.21 -13.58 5.87
N PHE A 302 8.21 -13.77 6.73
CA PHE A 302 9.30 -12.84 6.93
C PHE A 302 10.39 -13.04 5.87
N LEU A 303 11.22 -12.02 5.69
CA LEU A 303 12.27 -11.97 4.69
C LEU A 303 13.59 -11.60 5.33
N GLU A 304 14.62 -12.36 4.97
CA GLU A 304 16.00 -12.05 5.32
C GLU A 304 16.55 -10.95 4.41
N PRO A 305 17.61 -10.24 4.85
CA PRO A 305 18.38 -9.37 3.98
C PRO A 305 18.82 -10.15 2.75
N GLN A 306 18.84 -9.49 1.59
CA GLN A 306 19.39 -10.14 0.42
C GLN A 306 20.87 -10.43 0.64
N MET A 307 21.28 -11.63 0.21
CA MET A 307 22.65 -12.07 0.27
C MET A 307 22.97 -12.79 -1.04
N GLU A 308 24.18 -12.58 -1.54
CA GLU A 308 24.66 -13.29 -2.71
C GLU A 308 24.63 -14.80 -2.42
N ASN A 309 24.08 -15.59 -3.34
CA ASN A 309 23.86 -17.03 -3.16
C ASN A 309 22.99 -17.42 -1.93
N GLY A 310 22.12 -16.52 -1.45
CA GLY A 310 21.30 -16.77 -0.26
C GLY A 310 20.45 -18.02 -0.32
N HIS A 311 19.89 -18.33 -1.50
CA HIS A 311 19.19 -19.58 -1.73
C HIS A 311 20.09 -20.80 -1.45
N SER A 312 21.33 -20.80 -1.93
CA SER A 312 22.29 -21.89 -1.81
C SER A 312 22.73 -22.14 -0.37
N VAL A 313 22.71 -21.11 0.49
CA VAL A 313 23.06 -21.22 1.92
C VAL A 313 21.83 -21.26 2.84
N GLY A 314 20.63 -21.34 2.26
CA GLY A 314 19.37 -21.41 3.00
C GLY A 314 19.02 -20.14 3.78
N TRP A 315 19.54 -18.98 3.35
CA TRP A 315 19.34 -17.68 3.96
C TRP A 315 19.71 -17.68 5.45
N ARG A 316 20.90 -18.22 5.76
CA ARG A 316 21.51 -18.19 7.09
C ARG A 316 22.48 -17.01 7.17
N HIS A 317 22.35 -16.22 8.23
CA HIS A 317 23.10 -14.98 8.46
C HIS A 317 23.76 -14.95 9.83
#